data_AF-A0A1F2PAE8-F1
#
_entry.id   AF-A0A1F2PAE8-F1
#
_cell.length_a   1.000
_cell.length_b   1.000
_cell.length_c   1.000
_cell.angle_alpha   90.00
_cell.angle_beta   90.00
_cell.angle_gamma   90.00
#
_symmetry.space_group_name_H-M   'P 1'
#
loop_
_entity.id
_entity.type
_entity.pdbx_description
1 polymer ?
#
loop_
_entity_poly.entity_id
_entity_poly.type
_entity_poly.pdbx_seq_one_letter_code
_entity_poly.pdbx_strand_id
1 'polypeptide(L)' 'MIDACPGAVDFTDPKPMFVKCECGREVEIWTDEISAECECGRTVKRDMKSACYLWCEHAAECIGEENLRRIKDEKSE' A
#
# COMPACT_ATOMS: atom_id res chain seq x y z
N MET A 1 23.83 2.76 -5.11
CA MET A 1 23.05 2.17 -6.22
C MET A 1 21.85 1.51 -5.57
N ILE A 2 20.65 1.98 -5.86
CA ILE A 2 19.42 1.29 -5.45
C ILE A 2 19.17 0.26 -6.56
N ASP A 3 19.37 -1.02 -6.26
CA ASP A 3 19.31 -2.10 -7.25
C ASP A 3 17.86 -2.47 -7.64
N ALA A 4 16.88 -2.04 -6.85
CA ALA A 4 15.46 -2.32 -7.06
C ALA A 4 14.57 -1.19 -6.52
N CYS A 5 13.41 -0.97 -7.17
CA CYS A 5 12.42 0.01 -6.71
C CYS A 5 11.93 -0.35 -5.29
N PRO A 6 12.13 0.50 -4.26
CA PRO A 6 11.68 0.19 -2.90
C PRO A 6 10.16 0.05 -2.81
N GLY A 7 9.42 0.74 -3.68
CA GLY A 7 7.96 0.62 -3.76
C GLY A 7 7.47 -0.69 -4.41
N ALA A 8 8.37 -1.47 -5.02
CA ALA A 8 8.03 -2.75 -5.62
C ALA A 8 8.27 -3.94 -4.68
N VAL A 9 8.95 -3.74 -3.53
CA VAL A 9 9.36 -4.83 -2.63
C VAL A 9 8.16 -5.68 -2.18
N ASP A 10 7.06 -5.01 -1.85
CA ASP A 10 5.79 -5.59 -1.42
C ASP A 10 5.20 -6.56 -2.46
N PHE A 11 5.52 -6.38 -3.75
CA PHE A 11 5.08 -7.21 -4.88
C PHE A 11 6.15 -8.23 -5.33
N THR A 12 7.44 -7.90 -5.23
CA THR A 12 8.53 -8.77 -5.68
C THR A 12 8.94 -9.82 -4.64
N ASP A 13 8.74 -9.52 -3.36
CA ASP A 13 9.04 -10.40 -2.21
C ASP A 13 7.86 -10.36 -1.24
N PRO A 14 6.69 -10.93 -1.62
CA PRO A 14 5.49 -10.80 -0.84
C PRO A 14 5.57 -11.58 0.48
N LYS A 15 5.15 -10.96 1.59
CA LYS A 15 5.19 -11.53 2.94
C LYS A 15 3.80 -11.60 3.55
N PRO A 16 3.48 -12.67 4.28
CA PRO A 16 2.25 -12.72 5.07
C PRO A 16 2.37 -11.75 6.24
N MET A 17 1.29 -11.03 6.51
CA MET A 17 1.11 -10.22 7.71
C MET A 17 -0.28 -10.42 8.29
N PHE A 18 -0.46 -10.06 9.55
CA PHE A 18 -1.73 -10.23 10.26
C PHE A 18 -2.33 -8.89 10.63
N VAL A 19 -3.57 -8.66 10.21
CA VAL A 19 -4.35 -7.47 10.55
C VAL A 19 -5.50 -7.88 11.44
N LYS A 20 -5.67 -7.15 12.56
CA LYS A 20 -6.76 -7.40 13.49
C LYS A 20 -8.08 -6.87 12.92
N CYS A 21 -9.03 -7.76 12.72
CA CYS A 21 -10.40 -7.41 12.38
C CYS A 21 -11.12 -6.84 13.60
N GLU A 22 -12.13 -5.99 13.37
CA GLU A 22 -13.02 -5.46 14.42
C GLU A 22 -13.77 -6.56 15.18
N CYS A 23 -13.94 -7.76 14.60
CA CYS A 23 -14.51 -8.90 15.31
C CYS A 23 -13.53 -9.56 16.31
N GLY A 24 -12.29 -9.07 16.38
CA GLY A 24 -11.23 -9.55 17.27
C GLY A 24 -10.33 -10.64 16.70
N ARG A 25 -10.64 -11.19 15.52
CA ARG A 25 -9.80 -12.19 14.84
C ARG A 25 -8.62 -11.54 14.12
N GLU A 26 -7.54 -12.30 13.98
CA GLU A 26 -6.44 -11.96 13.09
C GLU A 26 -6.75 -12.50 11.69
N VAL A 27 -6.58 -11.65 10.69
CA VAL A 27 -6.78 -12.00 9.29
C VAL A 27 -5.41 -11.91 8.63
N GLU A 28 -5.01 -13.00 7.97
CA GLU A 28 -3.83 -13.00 7.12
C GLU A 28 -4.11 -12.15 5.88
N ILE A 29 -3.16 -11.29 5.55
CA ILE A 29 -3.12 -10.50 4.33
C ILE A 29 -1.69 -10.47 3.82
N TRP A 30 -1.50 -10.56 2.51
CA TRP A 30 -0.17 -10.49 1.92
C TRP A 30 0.26 -9.05 1.63
N THR A 31 1.57 -8.78 1.63
CA THR A 31 2.11 -7.46 1.28
C THR A 31 1.87 -7.06 -0.18
N ASP A 32 1.36 -7.91 -1.05
CA ASP A 32 0.88 -7.50 -2.38
C ASP A 32 -0.65 -7.26 -2.42
N GLU A 33 -1.39 -7.65 -1.37
CA GLU A 33 -2.85 -7.52 -1.28
C GLU A 33 -3.34 -6.29 -0.52
N ILE A 34 -4.28 -5.54 -1.09
CA ILE A 34 -4.83 -4.32 -0.46
C ILE A 34 -5.79 -4.64 0.69
N SER A 35 -6.50 -5.77 0.59
CA SER A 35 -7.54 -6.17 1.53
C SER A 35 -7.74 -7.67 1.55
N ALA A 36 -8.20 -8.19 2.68
CA ALA A 36 -8.54 -9.60 2.87
C ALA A 36 -9.93 -9.72 3.52
N GLU A 37 -10.63 -10.82 3.27
CA GLU A 37 -11.92 -11.11 3.88
C GLU A 37 -11.74 -11.86 5.19
N CYS A 38 -12.35 -11.34 6.27
CA CYS A 38 -12.44 -12.05 7.53
C CYS A 38 -13.59 -13.05 7.49
N GLU A 39 -13.47 -14.16 8.20
CA GLU A 39 -14.57 -15.13 8.40
C GLU A 39 -15.83 -14.55 9.06
N CYS A 40 -15.81 -13.29 9.55
CA CYS A 40 -17.04 -12.62 10.01
C CYS A 40 -17.83 -11.96 8.85
N GLY A 41 -17.34 -12.04 7.61
CA GLY A 41 -17.90 -11.39 6.44
C GLY A 41 -17.49 -9.92 6.26
N ARG A 42 -16.57 -9.40 7.09
CA ARG A 42 -16.00 -8.05 6.93
C ARG A 42 -14.68 -8.09 6.18
N THR A 43 -14.48 -7.11 5.32
CA THR A 43 -13.19 -6.88 4.66
C THR A 43 -12.27 -6.07 5.58
N VAL A 44 -11.08 -6.59 5.87
CA VAL A 44 -10.01 -5.83 6.50
C VAL A 44 -9.13 -5.23 5.40
N LYS A 45 -8.66 -4.00 5.61
CA LYS A 45 -7.70 -3.34 4.73
C LYS A 45 -6.38 -3.24 5.46
N ARG A 46 -5.28 -3.50 4.77
CA ARG A 46 -3.97 -3.16 5.33
C ARG A 46 -3.76 -1.66 5.28
N ASP A 47 -2.99 -1.17 6.24
CA ASP A 47 -2.53 0.21 6.22
C ASP A 47 -1.39 0.35 5.20
N MET A 48 -1.71 0.79 3.99
CA MET A 48 -0.70 1.07 2.94
C MET A 48 0.07 2.35 3.29
N LYS A 49 0.96 2.28 4.29
CA LYS A 49 1.88 3.38 4.65
C LYS A 49 2.89 3.71 3.54
N SER A 50 3.06 2.80 2.59
CA SER A 50 4.11 2.84 1.56
C SER A 50 3.61 3.38 0.23
N ALA A 51 3.00 4.56 0.23
CA ALA A 51 2.72 5.28 -1.00
C ALA A 51 4.04 5.75 -1.64
N CYS A 52 4.66 4.92 -2.47
CA CYS A 52 5.95 5.21 -3.09
C CYS A 52 5.96 6.52 -3.88
N TYR A 53 4.79 6.92 -4.40
CA TYR A 53 4.58 8.17 -5.11
C TYR A 53 4.82 9.44 -4.27
N LEU A 54 4.87 9.34 -2.94
CA LEU A 54 5.15 10.48 -2.07
C LEU A 54 6.64 10.87 -2.05
N TRP A 55 7.54 9.92 -2.30
CA TRP A 55 8.98 10.14 -2.20
C TRP A 55 9.75 9.77 -3.47
N CYS A 56 9.15 9.00 -4.38
CA CYS A 56 9.80 8.54 -5.61
C CYS A 56 9.88 9.67 -6.64
N GLU A 57 11.07 9.94 -7.17
CA GLU A 57 11.30 10.93 -8.23
C GLU A 57 10.60 10.55 -9.55
N HIS A 58 10.48 9.25 -9.82
CA HIS A 58 9.82 8.69 -11.01
C HIS A 58 8.31 8.50 -10.84
N ALA A 59 7.72 8.96 -9.72
CA ALA A 59 6.30 8.74 -9.43
C ALA A 59 5.36 9.22 -10.55
N ALA A 60 5.71 10.32 -11.22
CA ALA A 60 4.95 10.87 -12.33
C ALA A 60 4.82 9.89 -13.51
N GLU A 61 5.82 9.03 -13.74
CA GLU A 61 5.80 8.02 -14.80
C GLU A 61 4.85 6.87 -14.46
N CYS A 62 4.64 6.58 -13.16
CA CYS A 62 3.76 5.49 -12.72
C CYS A 62 2.29 5.91 -12.61
N ILE A 63 2.01 7.07 -12.01
CA ILE A 63 0.63 7.52 -11.72
C ILE A 63 0.17 8.69 -12.58
N GLY A 64 1.05 9.28 -13.39
CA GLY A 64 0.79 10.47 -14.19
C GLY A 64 1.04 11.77 -13.44
N GLU A 65 1.49 12.79 -14.17
CA GLU A 65 1.80 14.13 -13.62
C GLU A 65 0.60 14.79 -12.95
N GLU A 66 -0.60 14.66 -13.53
CA GLU A 66 -1.83 15.23 -12.98
C GLU A 66 -2.18 14.63 -11.61
N ASN A 67 -2.13 13.31 -11.47
CA ASN A 67 -2.43 12.63 -10.22
C ASN A 67 -1.38 12.93 -9.15
N LEU A 68 -0.09 12.94 -9.53
CA LEU A 68 0.99 13.31 -8.61
C LEU A 68 0.82 14.76 -8.11
N ARG A 69 0.39 15.68 -8.98
CA ARG A 69 0.14 17.07 -8.60
C ARG A 69 -1.02 17.19 -7.61
N ARG A 70 -2.14 16.50 -7.85
CA ARG A 70 -3.30 16.47 -6.93
C ARG A 70 -2.90 15.99 -5.53
N ILE A 71 -2.17 14.87 -5.46
CA ILE A 71 -1.72 14.29 -4.19
C ILE A 71 -0.79 15.23 -3.42
N LYS A 72 0.11 15.94 -4.11
CA LYS A 72 1.01 16.92 -3.49
C LYS A 72 0.26 18.15 -2.98
N ASP A 73 -0.79 18.57 -3.67
CA ASP A 73 -1.64 19.70 -3.31
C ASP A 73 -2.47 19.39 -2.04
N GLU A 74 -3.09 18.20 -2.00
CA GLU A 74 -3.86 17.70 -0.83
C GLU A 74 -3.03 17.48 0.45
N LYS A 75 -1.69 17.46 0.34
CA LYS A 75 -0.75 17.33 1.47
C LYS A 75 -0.25 18.67 2.00
N SER A 76 -0.63 19.80 1.38
CA SER A 76 -0.19 21.15 1.76
C SER A 76 -1.13 21.87 2.74
N GLU A 77 -2.12 21.17 3.31
CA GLU A 77 -3.04 21.65 4.35
C GLU A 77 -2.82 20.95 5.70
#